data_AF-A0A2S9PZ13-F1
#
_entry.id   AF-A0A2S9PZ13-F1
#
_cell.length_a   1.000
_cell.length_b   1.000
_cell.length_c   1.000
_cell.angle_alpha   90.00
_cell.angle_beta   90.00
_cell.angle_gamma   90.00
#
_symmetry.space_group_name_H-M   'P 1'
#
loop_
_entity.id
_entity.type
_entity.pdbx_description
1 polymer ?
#
loop_
_entity_poly.entity_id
_entity_poly.type
_entity_poly.pdbx_seq_one_letter_code
_entity_poly.pdbx_strand_id
1 'polypeptide(L)'
;MADIAASAAATARYLADLQLTVRDMERHLAVLTDQTTVHVRGTHLQGDRFYHARLRARPVEKALEKALRDARSLIADLERAAYQRRDFDTGCDTTVKDRKQKELEKTRKKSPHAIPPRPNIPPQVPQQPNTGYAAPVAGIHDLRGRESA
;
A
#
# COMPACT_ATOMS: atom_id res chain seq x y z
N MET A 1 -23.40 -7.19 -6.06
CA MET A 1 -21.99 -7.20 -6.54
C MET A 1 -21.52 -5.80 -6.94
N ALA A 2 -22.31 -5.01 -7.68
CA ALA A 2 -21.94 -3.64 -8.04
C ALA A 2 -21.62 -2.76 -6.81
N ASP A 3 -22.44 -2.83 -5.77
CA ASP A 3 -22.23 -2.05 -4.53
C ASP A 3 -20.96 -2.46 -3.77
N ILE A 4 -20.60 -3.75 -3.85
CA ILE A 4 -19.37 -4.28 -3.23
C ILE A 4 -18.15 -3.71 -3.94
N ALA A 5 -18.16 -3.73 -5.29
CA ALA A 5 -17.06 -3.21 -6.10
C ALA A 5 -16.88 -1.69 -5.97
N ALA A 6 -17.98 -0.96 -5.76
CA ALA A 6 -17.97 0.49 -5.61
C ALA A 6 -17.22 0.97 -4.36
N SER A 7 -17.13 0.15 -3.30
CA SER A 7 -16.51 0.53 -2.02
C SER A 7 -15.32 -0.36 -1.69
N ALA A 8 -14.13 0.21 -1.44
CA ALA A 8 -12.99 -0.58 -0.96
C ALA A 8 -13.28 -1.28 0.37
N ALA A 9 -14.06 -0.66 1.27
CA ALA A 9 -14.42 -1.27 2.54
C ALA A 9 -15.34 -2.49 2.37
N ALA A 10 -16.32 -2.40 1.47
CA ALA A 10 -17.20 -3.53 1.15
C ALA A 10 -16.43 -4.65 0.43
N THR A 11 -15.57 -4.30 -0.52
CA THR A 11 -14.67 -5.25 -1.19
C THR A 11 -13.77 -5.98 -0.19
N ALA A 12 -13.15 -5.27 0.76
CA ALA A 12 -12.27 -5.88 1.75
C ALA A 12 -12.99 -6.88 2.66
N ARG A 13 -14.21 -6.56 3.10
CA ARG A 13 -15.05 -7.49 3.90
C ARG A 13 -15.39 -8.74 3.09
N TYR A 14 -15.85 -8.56 1.86
CA TYR A 14 -16.19 -9.68 0.98
C TYR A 14 -14.98 -10.58 0.69
N LEU A 15 -13.80 -10.00 0.45
CA LEU A 15 -12.57 -10.76 0.26
C LEU A 15 -12.15 -11.50 1.54
N ALA A 16 -12.37 -10.93 2.72
CA ALA A 16 -12.12 -11.60 4.00
C ALA A 16 -13.04 -12.83 4.21
N ASP A 17 -14.31 -12.72 3.83
CA ASP A 17 -15.25 -13.86 3.89
C ASP A 17 -14.83 -14.98 2.93
N LEU A 18 -14.36 -14.62 1.72
CA LEU A 18 -13.79 -15.58 0.79
C LEU A 18 -12.51 -16.22 1.34
N GLN A 19 -11.62 -15.46 1.96
CA GLN A 19 -10.42 -16.00 2.61
C GLN A 19 -10.76 -17.01 3.69
N LEU A 20 -11.77 -16.74 4.52
CA LEU A 20 -12.23 -17.69 5.54
C LEU A 20 -12.71 -18.99 4.88
N THR A 21 -13.52 -18.88 3.81
CA THR A 21 -14.01 -20.03 3.06
C THR A 21 -12.86 -20.85 2.46
N VAL A 22 -11.85 -20.20 1.88
CA VAL A 22 -10.68 -20.89 1.31
C VAL A 22 -9.83 -21.54 2.42
N ARG A 23 -9.67 -20.90 3.58
CA ARG A 23 -8.98 -21.49 4.75
C ARG A 23 -9.71 -22.73 5.27
N ASP A 24 -11.03 -22.72 5.28
CA ASP A 24 -11.84 -23.88 5.65
C ASP A 24 -11.66 -25.02 4.65
N MET A 25 -11.66 -24.71 3.35
CA MET A 25 -11.35 -25.68 2.30
C MET A 25 -9.92 -26.23 2.41
N GLU A 26 -8.94 -25.39 2.72
CA GLU A 26 -7.55 -25.82 2.96
C GLU A 26 -7.49 -26.86 4.10
N ARG A 27 -8.19 -26.60 5.21
CA ARG A 27 -8.24 -27.55 6.34
C ARG A 27 -8.87 -28.88 5.94
N HIS A 28 -9.99 -28.86 5.21
CA HIS A 28 -10.61 -30.09 4.71
C HIS A 28 -9.72 -30.84 3.72
N LEU A 29 -9.04 -30.12 2.82
CA LEU A 29 -8.09 -30.72 1.88
C LEU A 29 -6.89 -31.35 2.61
N ALA A 30 -6.42 -30.75 3.69
CA ALA A 30 -5.30 -31.30 4.48
C ALA A 30 -5.69 -32.64 5.10
N VAL A 31 -6.86 -32.71 5.75
CA VAL A 31 -7.39 -33.95 6.31
C VAL A 31 -7.59 -35.01 5.24
N LEU A 32 -8.18 -34.63 4.10
CA LEU A 32 -8.37 -35.55 2.98
C LEU A 32 -7.03 -36.05 2.42
N THR A 33 -6.01 -35.19 2.34
CA THR A 33 -4.67 -35.55 1.87
C THR A 33 -4.03 -36.60 2.77
N ASP A 34 -4.12 -36.43 4.08
CA ASP A 34 -3.59 -37.40 5.04
C ASP A 34 -4.31 -38.75 4.92
N GLN A 35 -5.64 -38.73 4.93
CA GLN A 35 -6.45 -39.95 4.82
C GLN A 35 -6.22 -40.70 3.51
N THR A 36 -6.22 -39.98 2.39
CA THR A 36 -5.97 -40.56 1.07
C THR A 36 -4.57 -41.11 0.98
N THR A 37 -3.54 -40.39 1.45
CA THR A 37 -2.15 -40.85 1.44
C THR A 37 -1.99 -42.16 2.21
N VAL A 38 -2.59 -42.27 3.39
CA VAL A 38 -2.59 -43.51 4.18
C VAL A 38 -3.29 -44.64 3.42
N HIS A 39 -4.45 -44.36 2.84
CA HIS A 39 -5.21 -45.36 2.08
C HIS A 39 -4.44 -45.84 0.83
N VAL A 40 -4.04 -44.93 -0.06
CA VAL A 40 -3.41 -45.30 -1.34
C VAL A 40 -2.02 -45.92 -1.18
N ARG A 41 -1.29 -45.59 -0.11
CA ARG A 41 -0.02 -46.26 0.21
C ARG A 41 -0.24 -47.64 0.84
N GLY A 42 -1.34 -47.84 1.56
CA GLY A 42 -1.71 -49.11 2.20
C GLY A 42 -2.41 -50.10 1.27
N THR A 43 -2.90 -49.67 0.11
CA THR A 43 -3.49 -50.56 -0.91
C THR A 43 -2.41 -51.30 -1.69
N HIS A 44 -2.05 -52.48 -1.20
CA HIS A 44 -1.13 -53.40 -1.87
C HIS A 44 -1.89 -54.34 -2.82
N LEU A 45 -1.36 -54.53 -4.02
CA LEU A 45 -1.85 -55.52 -4.98
C LEU A 45 -1.04 -56.80 -4.90
N GLN A 46 -1.62 -57.92 -5.36
CA GLN A 46 -0.91 -59.19 -5.42
C GLN A 46 0.35 -59.06 -6.28
N GLY A 47 1.50 -59.47 -5.73
CA GLY A 47 2.80 -59.34 -6.39
C GLY A 47 3.51 -58.00 -6.18
N ASP A 48 2.93 -57.06 -5.43
CA ASP A 48 3.59 -55.81 -5.09
C ASP A 48 4.82 -56.04 -4.18
N ARG A 49 5.95 -55.46 -4.58
CA ARG A 49 7.08 -55.18 -3.70
C ARG A 49 6.73 -54.01 -2.77
N PHE A 50 7.50 -53.87 -1.69
CA PHE A 50 7.28 -52.86 -0.64
C PHE A 50 7.12 -51.41 -1.14
N TYR A 51 7.68 -51.05 -2.31
CA TYR A 51 7.64 -49.70 -2.87
C TYR A 51 6.59 -49.48 -3.98
N HIS A 52 5.97 -50.54 -4.52
CA HIS A 52 5.07 -50.41 -5.68
C HIS A 52 3.80 -49.61 -5.35
N ALA A 53 3.16 -49.88 -4.21
CA ALA A 53 2.01 -49.10 -3.73
C ALA A 53 2.35 -47.61 -3.59
N ARG A 54 3.52 -47.30 -3.01
CA ARG A 54 4.00 -45.92 -2.87
C ARG A 54 4.19 -45.23 -4.23
N LEU A 55 4.80 -45.90 -5.21
CA LEU A 55 4.99 -45.29 -6.55
C LEU A 55 3.66 -45.00 -7.25
N ARG A 56 2.66 -45.87 -7.08
CA ARG A 56 1.30 -45.69 -7.60
C ARG A 56 0.56 -44.54 -6.92
N ALA A 57 0.80 -44.35 -5.62
CA ALA A 57 0.20 -43.29 -4.81
C ALA A 57 0.73 -41.89 -5.14
N ARG A 58 2.01 -41.77 -5.55
CA ARG A 58 2.68 -40.49 -5.85
C ARG A 58 1.89 -39.49 -6.71
N PRO A 59 1.29 -39.85 -7.86
CA PRO A 59 0.55 -38.88 -8.67
C PRO A 59 -0.64 -38.27 -7.91
N VAL A 60 -1.35 -39.07 -7.11
CA VAL A 60 -2.49 -38.60 -6.30
C VAL A 60 -2.00 -37.66 -5.19
N GLU A 61 -0.96 -38.06 -4.46
CA GLU A 61 -0.34 -37.24 -3.41
C GLU A 61 0.14 -35.89 -3.95
N LYS A 62 0.84 -35.90 -5.09
CA LYS A 62 1.31 -34.66 -5.73
C LYS A 62 0.18 -33.73 -6.14
N ALA A 63 -0.94 -34.29 -6.64
CA ALA A 63 -2.10 -33.50 -7.03
C ALA A 63 -2.76 -32.83 -5.83
N LEU A 64 -2.91 -33.56 -4.72
CA LEU A 64 -3.47 -33.03 -3.47
C LEU A 64 -2.56 -31.98 -2.81
N GLU A 65 -1.26 -32.25 -2.75
CA GLU A 65 -0.28 -31.26 -2.29
C GLU A 65 -0.31 -29.98 -3.15
N LYS A 66 -0.49 -30.12 -4.47
CA LYS A 66 -0.63 -28.97 -5.36
C LYS A 66 -1.88 -28.17 -5.03
N ALA A 67 -3.03 -28.83 -4.85
CA ALA A 67 -4.27 -28.16 -4.47
C ALA A 67 -4.13 -27.38 -3.15
N LEU A 68 -3.45 -27.96 -2.14
CA LEU A 68 -3.15 -27.28 -0.88
C LEU A 68 -2.27 -26.04 -1.08
N ARG A 69 -1.22 -26.15 -1.92
CA ARG A 69 -0.37 -24.99 -2.25
C ARG A 69 -1.16 -23.91 -2.97
N ASP A 70 -1.99 -24.28 -3.94
CA ASP A 70 -2.81 -23.33 -4.70
C ASP A 70 -3.83 -22.62 -3.80
N ALA A 71 -4.45 -23.32 -2.83
CA ALA A 71 -5.34 -22.71 -1.85
C ALA A 71 -4.63 -21.66 -0.97
N ARG A 72 -3.41 -21.95 -0.52
CA ARG A 72 -2.58 -21.00 0.25
C ARG A 72 -2.21 -19.77 -0.58
N SER A 73 -1.81 -19.99 -1.84
CA SER A 73 -1.51 -18.89 -2.76
C SER A 73 -2.74 -18.02 -3.01
N LEU A 74 -3.92 -18.62 -3.19
CA LEU A 74 -5.17 -17.89 -3.38
C LEU A 74 -5.50 -17.00 -2.18
N ILE A 75 -5.30 -17.47 -0.94
CA ILE A 75 -5.48 -16.64 0.26
C ILE A 75 -4.58 -15.41 0.21
N ALA A 76 -3.30 -15.59 -0.10
CA ALA A 76 -2.34 -14.49 -0.20
C ALA A 76 -2.69 -13.50 -1.32
N ASP A 77 -3.15 -14.01 -2.47
CA ASP A 77 -3.57 -13.17 -3.59
C ASP A 77 -4.82 -12.35 -3.26
N LEU A 78 -5.78 -12.92 -2.51
CA LEU A 78 -6.96 -12.20 -2.03
C LEU A 78 -6.57 -11.09 -1.04
N GLU A 79 -5.63 -11.35 -0.14
CA GLU A 79 -5.09 -10.32 0.79
C GLU A 79 -4.43 -9.18 0.02
N ARG A 80 -3.61 -9.52 -0.98
CA ARG A 80 -2.95 -8.54 -1.85
C ARG A 80 -3.97 -7.72 -2.64
N ALA A 81 -5.02 -8.35 -3.18
CA ALA A 81 -6.07 -7.65 -3.91
C ALA A 81 -6.82 -6.64 -3.02
N ALA A 82 -7.13 -7.02 -1.78
CA ALA A 82 -7.78 -6.12 -0.82
C ALA A 82 -6.88 -4.89 -0.50
N TYR A 83 -5.58 -5.12 -0.31
CA TYR A 83 -4.61 -4.06 -0.10
C TYR A 83 -4.52 -3.11 -1.31
N GLN A 84 -4.37 -3.65 -2.52
CA GLN A 84 -4.29 -2.85 -3.74
C GLN A 84 -5.56 -2.04 -4.02
N ARG A 85 -6.75 -2.59 -3.74
CA ARG A 85 -8.02 -1.85 -3.89
C ARG A 85 -8.07 -0.65 -2.96
N ARG A 86 -7.57 -0.79 -1.73
CA ARG A 86 -7.50 0.30 -0.75
C ARG A 86 -6.49 1.37 -1.17
N ASP A 87 -5.32 0.97 -1.64
CA ASP A 87 -4.29 1.89 -2.16
C ASP A 87 -4.79 2.69 -3.37
N PHE A 88 -5.59 2.07 -4.23
CA PHE A 88 -6.24 2.78 -5.33
C PHE A 88 -7.19 3.88 -4.83
N ASP A 89 -8.08 3.58 -3.87
CA ASP A 89 -9.02 4.58 -3.35
C ASP A 89 -8.30 5.73 -2.63
N THR A 90 -7.26 5.43 -1.85
CA THR A 90 -6.45 6.49 -1.20
C THR A 90 -5.72 7.35 -2.23
N GLY A 91 -5.22 6.77 -3.32
CA GLY A 91 -4.64 7.49 -4.45
C GLY A 91 -5.65 8.41 -5.16
N CYS A 92 -6.89 7.96 -5.34
CA CYS A 92 -7.95 8.80 -5.88
C CYS A 92 -8.24 10.00 -4.96
N ASP A 93 -8.35 9.79 -3.65
CA ASP A 93 -8.62 10.86 -2.69
C ASP A 93 -7.49 11.90 -2.63
N THR A 94 -6.23 11.46 -2.66
CA THR A 94 -5.06 12.37 -2.66
C THR A 94 -5.01 13.20 -3.94
N THR A 95 -5.22 12.59 -5.11
CA THR A 95 -5.21 13.34 -6.38
C THR A 95 -6.31 14.41 -6.45
N VAL A 96 -7.49 14.16 -5.88
CA VAL A 96 -8.57 15.15 -5.79
C VAL A 96 -8.17 16.31 -4.87
N LYS A 97 -7.55 16.02 -3.72
CA LYS A 97 -7.05 17.03 -2.79
C LYS A 97 -5.95 17.88 -3.43
N ASP A 98 -5.02 17.26 -4.14
CA ASP A 98 -3.94 17.95 -4.83
C ASP A 98 -4.45 18.88 -5.92
N ARG A 99 -5.48 18.47 -6.67
CA ARG A 99 -6.12 19.33 -7.67
C ARG A 99 -6.78 20.55 -7.02
N LYS A 100 -7.52 20.36 -5.94
CA LYS A 100 -8.14 21.46 -5.17
C LYS A 100 -7.09 22.42 -4.61
N GLN A 101 -6.00 21.89 -4.04
CA GLN A 101 -4.88 22.69 -3.54
C GLN A 101 -4.25 23.52 -4.66
N LYS A 102 -3.97 22.90 -5.82
CA LYS A 102 -3.41 23.60 -6.99
C LYS A 102 -4.34 24.66 -7.55
N GLU A 103 -5.66 24.46 -7.52
CA GLU A 103 -6.63 25.47 -7.92
C GLU A 103 -6.63 26.67 -6.97
N LEU A 104 -6.58 26.43 -5.65
CA LEU A 104 -6.44 27.48 -4.64
C LEU A 104 -5.13 28.25 -4.77
N GLU A 105 -4.02 27.57 -5.10
CA GLU A 105 -2.75 28.23 -5.39
C GLU A 105 -2.82 29.06 -6.67
N LYS A 106 -3.50 28.58 -7.72
CA LYS A 106 -3.72 29.34 -8.96
C LYS A 106 -4.56 30.58 -8.71
N THR A 107 -5.62 30.50 -7.89
CA THR A 107 -6.45 31.67 -7.55
C THR A 107 -5.66 32.67 -6.70
N ARG A 108 -4.87 32.20 -5.71
CA ARG A 108 -3.95 33.06 -4.94
C ARG A 108 -2.90 33.76 -5.81
N LYS A 109 -2.35 33.07 -6.82
CA LYS A 109 -1.40 33.67 -7.77
C LYS A 109 -2.06 34.66 -8.73
N LYS A 110 -3.31 34.42 -9.14
CA LYS A 110 -4.07 35.30 -10.04
C LYS A 110 -4.61 36.55 -9.33
N SER A 111 -4.96 36.43 -8.05
CA SER A 111 -5.35 37.55 -7.20
C SER A 111 -4.37 37.65 -6.04
N PRO A 112 -3.17 38.22 -6.26
CA PRO A 112 -2.32 38.58 -5.15
C PRO A 112 -3.12 39.54 -4.27
N HIS A 113 -3.46 39.13 -3.06
CA HIS A 113 -4.06 40.03 -2.08
C HIS A 113 -3.10 41.22 -1.97
N ALA A 114 -3.59 42.40 -2.35
CA ALA A 114 -2.83 43.63 -2.25
C ALA A 114 -2.39 43.76 -0.80
N ILE A 115 -1.07 43.73 -0.57
CA ILE A 115 -0.48 44.05 0.71
C ILE A 115 -1.00 45.47 1.02
N PRO A 116 -1.72 45.69 2.14
CA PRO A 116 -2.17 47.03 2.49
C PRO A 116 -0.94 47.94 2.52
N PRO A 117 -0.98 49.11 1.85
CA PRO A 117 0.18 49.99 1.77
C PRO A 117 0.67 50.31 3.18
N ARG A 118 1.97 50.08 3.41
CA ARG A 118 2.64 50.45 4.65
C ARG A 118 2.40 51.96 4.88
N PRO A 119 2.00 52.40 6.08
CA PRO A 119 1.80 53.82 6.35
C PRO A 119 3.04 54.61 5.94
N ASN A 120 2.85 55.61 5.10
CA ASN A 120 3.90 56.48 4.60
C ASN A 120 4.44 57.33 5.76
N ILE A 121 5.56 56.93 6.37
CA ILE A 121 6.25 57.73 7.38
C ILE A 121 7.13 58.72 6.61
N PRO A 122 6.95 60.04 6.77
CA PRO A 122 7.75 61.04 6.05
C PRO A 122 9.23 61.02 6.48
N PRO A 123 10.17 61.40 5.59
CA PRO A 123 11.60 61.37 5.86
C PRO A 123 11.99 62.51 6.82
N GLN A 124 12.52 62.16 7.99
CA GLN A 124 13.17 63.12 8.89
C GLN A 124 14.68 62.84 8.89
N VAL A 125 15.43 63.84 8.43
CA VAL A 125 16.91 63.89 8.36
C VAL A 125 17.48 64.42 9.70
N PRO A 126 18.80 64.39 9.94
CA PRO A 126 19.53 63.39 10.73
C PRO A 126 20.01 63.90 12.10
N GLN A 127 20.12 63.03 13.11
CA GLN A 127 20.91 63.31 14.31
C GLN A 127 21.73 62.07 14.70
N GLN A 128 23.03 62.14 14.43
CA GLN A 128 24.10 61.39 15.12
C GLN A 128 24.49 62.15 16.41
N PRO A 129 25.33 61.61 17.32
CA PRO A 129 25.74 60.22 17.57
C PRO A 129 25.67 59.84 19.08
N ASN A 130 25.50 58.56 19.46
CA ASN A 130 26.42 57.86 20.37
C ASN A 130 26.01 56.41 20.74
N THR A 131 26.97 55.51 20.51
CA THR A 131 27.45 54.39 21.33
C THR A 131 26.46 53.52 22.15
N GLY A 132 26.32 52.26 21.73
CA GLY A 132 25.83 51.15 22.57
C GLY A 132 25.75 49.83 21.78
N TYR A 133 26.57 48.84 22.16
CA TYR A 133 26.76 47.53 21.52
C TYR A 133 25.46 46.72 21.28
N ALA A 134 25.40 46.05 20.11
CA ALA A 134 25.07 44.63 19.88
C ALA A 134 24.09 44.41 18.71
N ALA A 135 24.55 43.67 17.70
CA ALA A 135 23.85 43.31 16.47
C ALA A 135 22.65 42.36 16.68
N PRO A 136 21.75 42.28 15.69
CA PRO A 136 21.30 40.98 15.23
C PRO A 136 21.61 40.77 13.74
N VAL A 137 22.48 39.79 13.52
CA VAL A 137 22.55 38.78 12.45
C VAL A 137 21.87 39.12 11.11
N ALA A 138 22.74 39.39 10.13
CA ALA A 138 22.74 38.89 8.76
C ALA A 138 21.38 38.66 8.06
N GLY A 139 21.09 39.51 7.09
CA GLY A 139 20.10 39.26 6.05
C GLY A 139 20.43 38.01 5.24
N ILE A 140 19.44 37.14 5.08
CA ILE A 140 19.51 35.79 4.48
C ILE A 140 19.55 35.87 2.92
N HIS A 141 19.97 37.00 2.35
CA HIS A 141 19.82 37.27 0.92
C HIS A 141 21.11 37.73 0.23
N ASP A 142 22.27 37.20 0.64
CA ASP A 142 23.47 37.40 -0.17
C ASP A 142 24.40 36.19 -0.18
N LEU A 143 23.90 35.07 -0.72
CA LEU A 143 24.74 33.99 -1.23
C LEU A 143 24.19 33.51 -2.57
N ARG A 144 24.29 34.37 -3.59
CA ARG A 144 24.19 33.93 -4.97
C ARG A 144 25.17 34.69 -5.84
N GLY A 145 26.39 34.17 -5.93
CA GLY A 145 27.32 34.54 -7.00
C GLY A 145 28.75 34.72 -6.53
N ARG A 146 29.46 33.60 -6.33
CA ARG A 146 30.82 33.51 -6.88
C ARG A 146 31.24 32.07 -7.10
N GLU A 147 31.20 31.72 -8.37
CA GLU A 147 31.97 30.68 -9.02
C GLU A 147 33.47 30.69 -8.70
N SER A 148 34.04 29.48 -8.62
CA SER A 148 35.37 29.03 -9.06
C SER A 148 36.64 29.83 -8.70
N ALA A 149 37.51 29.20 -7.89
CA ALA A 149 38.95 29.03 -8.15
C ALA A 149 39.55 28.01 -7.16
#